data_AF-A0A195DC98-F1
#
_entry.id   AF-A0A195DC98-F1
#
_cell.length_a   1.000
_cell.length_b   1.000
_cell.length_c   1.000
_cell.angle_alpha   90.00
_cell.angle_beta   90.00
_cell.angle_gamma   90.00
#
_symmetry.space_group_name_H-M   'P 1'
#
loop_
_entity.id
_entity.type
_entity.pdbx_description
1 polymer ?
#
loop_
_entity_poly.entity_id
_entity_poly.type
_entity_poly.pdbx_seq_one_letter_code
_entity_poly.pdbx_strand_id
1 'polypeptide(L)'
;MFKFQHRATPEDLKLAASIERKRQTEEARKLRIFNPRIRKIGIDKEFLDRQVEEKKQQREWERAKECQLDEALIRSSEHAAYLERRQEEERRKINKEIDSFRRFHQRAEDRRDYDLYDPEALKKSLPARVDDNGDDPNLGAAFEGEDRNLPERLKAQKEQMRWWIQRQKEERGAAEKARRDAEDAYQEVVLSRDKRAATLARMEEECRRRLNEATAIFNRALAEEQQHRRHCEAVQDEEDKKAEIYNHVTGDFLTEAREQAESTRGPHKPLTDRYKGMTTDELKVFRDAQMQQMEEIHKIKSEEKRINETWDRLMDSHLQTAYSYDRELNQKKSELNKKIAEENLRLCSNNDSRQLCEPFDNEKDSFLGKYTTRWFAIIFLEELRAYENFSILSRIEPGTSSIADQGCAPFHA
;
A
#
# COMPACT_ATOMS: atom_id res chain seq x y z
N MET A 1 -35.08 59.68 29.78
CA MET A 1 -33.88 59.03 29.19
C MET A 1 -33.04 58.43 30.31
N PHE A 2 -33.28 57.17 30.65
CA PHE A 2 -32.50 56.47 31.69
C PHE A 2 -31.17 55.98 31.09
N LYS A 3 -30.07 56.59 31.52
CA LYS A 3 -28.72 56.14 31.18
C LYS A 3 -28.42 54.89 32.01
N PHE A 4 -28.47 53.72 31.39
CA PHE A 4 -27.97 52.48 31.99
C PHE A 4 -26.45 52.59 32.17
N GLN A 5 -26.01 52.88 33.39
CA GLN A 5 -24.61 52.72 33.78
C GLN A 5 -24.38 51.23 34.06
N HIS A 6 -23.89 50.47 33.08
CA HIS A 6 -23.37 49.13 33.35
C HIS A 6 -22.13 49.26 34.25
N ARG A 7 -22.29 48.91 35.53
CA ARG A 7 -21.17 48.79 36.48
C ARG A 7 -20.49 47.44 36.24
N ALA A 8 -19.23 47.47 35.84
CA ALA A 8 -18.43 46.25 35.63
C ALA A 8 -18.37 45.41 36.92
N THR A 9 -18.49 44.09 36.81
CA THR A 9 -18.38 43.20 37.97
C THR A 9 -16.91 42.99 38.37
N PRO A 10 -16.60 42.61 39.62
CA PRO A 10 -15.22 42.37 40.07
C PRO A 10 -14.50 41.28 39.26
N GLU A 11 -15.24 40.31 38.72
CA GLU A 11 -14.71 39.25 37.85
C GLU A 11 -14.35 39.80 36.46
N ASP A 12 -15.17 40.69 35.90
CA ASP A 12 -14.89 41.38 34.63
C ASP A 12 -13.63 42.25 34.73
N LEU A 13 -13.41 42.91 35.87
CA LEU A 13 -12.21 43.72 36.12
C LEU A 13 -10.95 42.86 36.21
N LYS A 14 -11.01 41.68 36.85
CA LYS A 14 -9.90 40.72 36.88
C LYS A 14 -9.60 40.15 35.49
N LEU A 15 -10.63 39.83 34.73
CA LEU A 15 -10.51 39.34 33.36
C LEU A 15 -9.88 40.41 32.46
N ALA A 16 -10.36 41.65 32.55
CA ALA A 16 -9.79 42.78 31.82
C ALA A 16 -8.32 43.02 32.20
N ALA A 17 -7.97 42.98 33.49
CA ALA A 17 -6.57 43.12 33.95
C ALA A 17 -5.67 41.95 33.51
N SER A 18 -6.22 40.74 33.37
CA SER A 18 -5.49 39.59 32.83
C SER A 18 -5.29 39.71 31.31
N ILE A 19 -6.30 40.19 30.58
CA ILE A 19 -6.21 40.44 29.14
C ILE A 19 -5.19 41.54 28.87
N GLU A 20 -5.22 42.62 29.65
CA GLU A 20 -4.30 43.73 29.52
C GLU A 20 -2.86 43.32 29.84
N ARG A 21 -2.63 42.53 30.90
CA ARG A 21 -1.30 41.93 31.16
C ARG A 21 -0.83 41.04 30.02
N LYS A 22 -1.70 40.23 29.41
CA LYS A 22 -1.35 39.42 28.24
C LYS A 22 -0.99 40.30 27.04
N ARG A 23 -1.74 41.38 26.79
CA ARG A 23 -1.43 42.36 25.74
C ARG A 23 -0.08 43.02 25.97
N GLN A 24 0.19 43.52 27.17
CA GLN A 24 1.47 44.13 27.54
C GLN A 24 2.64 43.15 27.41
N THR A 25 2.44 41.89 27.82
CA THR A 25 3.45 40.83 27.69
C THR A 25 3.73 40.50 26.22
N GLU A 26 2.68 40.38 25.40
CA GLU A 26 2.80 40.14 23.97
C GLU A 26 3.41 41.36 23.24
N GLU A 27 3.13 42.58 23.66
CA GLU A 27 3.78 43.80 23.14
C GLU A 27 5.28 43.84 23.48
N ALA A 28 5.65 43.57 24.73
CA ALA A 28 7.05 43.45 25.14
C ALA A 28 7.77 42.31 24.38
N ARG A 29 7.06 41.22 24.09
CA ARG A 29 7.57 40.07 23.32
C ARG A 29 7.72 40.41 21.83
N LYS A 30 6.77 41.14 21.24
CA LYS A 30 6.82 41.58 19.83
C LYS A 30 8.09 42.39 19.56
N LEU A 31 8.47 43.30 20.46
CA LEU A 31 9.70 44.10 20.34
C LEU A 31 10.97 43.24 20.19
N ARG A 32 10.99 42.04 20.78
CA ARG A 32 12.10 41.08 20.67
C ARG A 32 12.01 40.20 19.43
N ILE A 33 10.82 39.72 19.08
CA ILE A 33 10.62 38.76 17.97
C ILE A 33 10.74 39.45 16.61
N PHE A 34 10.19 40.65 16.48
CA PHE A 34 10.15 41.40 15.22
C PHE A 34 11.46 42.16 14.92
N ASN A 35 12.36 42.30 15.91
CA ASN A 35 13.69 42.85 15.67
C ASN A 35 14.68 41.74 15.23
N PRO A 36 15.10 41.68 13.96
CA PRO A 36 15.92 40.59 13.44
C PRO A 36 17.31 40.51 14.09
N ARG A 37 17.84 41.63 14.61
CA ARG A 37 19.15 41.70 15.27
C ARG A 37 19.10 41.10 16.67
N ILE A 38 18.08 41.44 17.45
CA ILE A 38 17.84 40.86 18.78
C ILE A 38 17.48 39.37 18.67
N ARG A 39 16.74 38.97 17.63
CA ARG A 39 16.41 37.57 17.37
C ARG A 39 17.62 36.70 17.03
N LYS A 40 18.60 37.23 16.28
CA LYS A 40 19.81 36.49 15.89
C LYS A 40 20.93 36.52 16.94
N ILE A 41 21.12 37.66 17.61
CA ILE A 41 22.27 37.91 18.52
C ILE A 41 21.78 38.71 19.74
N GLY A 42 20.73 38.24 20.41
CA GLY A 42 20.19 38.86 21.61
C GLY A 42 21.06 38.55 22.82
N ILE A 43 21.91 39.50 23.21
CA ILE A 43 22.82 39.39 24.36
C ILE A 43 22.55 40.53 25.33
N ASP A 44 22.37 40.22 26.61
CA ASP A 44 22.25 41.21 27.69
C ASP A 44 23.65 41.67 28.11
N LYS A 45 24.13 42.73 27.47
CA LYS A 45 25.47 43.26 27.71
C LYS A 45 25.65 43.76 29.14
N GLU A 46 24.66 44.45 29.70
CA GLU A 46 24.74 45.02 31.05
C GLU A 46 24.79 43.95 32.14
N PHE A 47 24.09 42.83 31.93
CA PHE A 47 24.18 41.68 32.81
C PHE A 47 25.54 40.97 32.69
N LEU A 48 26.03 40.76 31.46
CA LEU A 48 27.34 40.14 31.26
C LEU A 48 28.49 41.01 31.79
N ASP A 49 28.43 42.33 31.59
CA ASP A 49 29.41 43.27 32.13
C ASP A 49 29.43 43.22 33.67
N ARG A 50 28.26 43.11 34.31
CA ARG A 50 28.15 42.88 35.76
C ARG A 50 28.77 41.55 36.21
N GLN A 51 28.54 40.45 35.48
CA GLN A 51 29.15 39.15 35.79
C GLN A 51 30.67 39.16 35.62
N VAL A 52 31.17 39.86 34.60
CA VAL A 52 32.61 40.02 34.37
C VAL A 52 33.24 40.81 35.52
N GLU A 53 32.60 41.89 35.94
CA GLU A 53 33.08 42.69 37.07
C GLU A 53 33.05 41.89 38.38
N GLU A 54 31.97 41.16 38.67
CA GLU A 54 31.90 40.27 39.85
C GLU A 54 33.05 39.24 39.87
N LYS A 55 33.31 38.59 38.73
CA LYS A 55 34.40 37.63 38.61
C LYS A 55 35.78 38.27 38.73
N LYS A 56 35.93 39.52 38.29
CA LYS A 56 37.16 40.29 38.45
C LYS A 56 37.40 40.64 39.92
N GLN A 57 36.37 41.10 40.62
CA GLN A 57 36.42 41.38 42.06
C GLN A 57 36.76 40.12 42.87
N GLN A 58 36.18 38.97 42.52
CA GLN A 58 36.52 37.69 43.16
C GLN A 58 38.01 37.33 42.98
N ARG A 59 38.53 37.45 41.76
CA ARG A 59 39.95 37.18 41.48
C ARG A 59 40.89 38.15 42.20
N GLU A 60 40.51 39.42 42.29
CA GLU A 60 41.29 40.43 43.03
C GLU A 60 41.28 40.13 44.53
N TRP A 61 40.15 39.71 45.08
CA TRP A 61 40.04 39.29 46.48
C TRP A 61 40.86 38.03 46.77
N GLU A 62 40.78 37.01 45.92
CA GLU A 62 41.59 35.78 46.04
C GLU A 62 43.09 36.10 45.98
N ARG A 63 43.51 36.92 45.01
CA ARG A 63 44.91 37.35 44.89
C ARG A 63 45.36 38.16 46.11
N ALA A 64 44.54 39.06 46.62
CA ALA A 64 44.87 39.83 47.83
C ALA A 64 45.03 38.91 49.05
N LYS A 65 44.18 37.88 49.16
CA LYS A 65 44.28 36.87 50.21
C LYS A 65 45.55 36.02 50.08
N GLU A 66 45.90 35.58 48.87
CA GLU A 66 47.15 34.86 48.61
C GLU A 66 48.36 35.72 48.97
N CYS A 67 48.42 36.97 48.53
CA CYS A 67 49.49 37.89 48.90
C CYS A 67 49.65 38.06 50.42
N GLN A 68 48.54 38.16 51.17
CA GLN A 68 48.58 38.26 52.63
C GLN A 68 49.16 37.00 53.29
N LEU A 69 48.81 35.83 52.77
CA LEU A 69 49.33 34.55 53.27
C LEU A 69 50.82 34.40 52.95
N ASP A 70 51.24 34.79 51.75
CA ASP A 70 52.65 34.76 51.33
C ASP A 70 53.50 35.70 52.19
N GLU A 71 53.04 36.92 52.44
CA GLU A 71 53.72 37.84 53.34
C GLU A 71 53.82 37.29 54.77
N ALA A 72 52.76 36.65 55.27
CA ALA A 72 52.77 36.03 56.60
C ALA A 72 53.77 34.86 56.66
N LEU A 73 53.87 34.07 55.60
CA LEU A 73 54.84 32.99 55.48
C LEU A 73 56.28 33.51 55.49
N ILE A 74 56.56 34.56 54.71
CA ILE A 74 57.88 35.21 54.67
C ILE A 74 58.25 35.74 56.06
N ARG A 75 57.36 36.49 56.72
CA ARG A 75 57.58 37.01 58.07
C ARG A 75 57.84 35.89 59.09
N SER A 76 57.08 34.79 59.00
CA SER A 76 57.27 33.62 59.88
C SER A 76 58.61 32.92 59.63
N SER A 77 59.01 32.76 58.37
CA SER A 77 60.29 32.16 57.99
C SER A 77 61.48 33.01 58.44
N GLU A 78 61.40 34.33 58.27
CA GLU A 78 62.43 35.26 58.74
C GLU A 78 62.57 35.23 60.27
N HIS A 79 61.45 35.17 60.99
CA HIS A 79 61.46 35.06 62.44
C HIS A 79 62.06 33.74 62.92
N ALA A 80 61.73 32.62 62.27
CA ALA A 80 62.31 31.32 62.59
C ALA A 80 63.83 31.31 62.37
N ALA A 81 64.31 31.86 61.24
CA ALA A 81 65.74 31.96 60.95
C ALA A 81 66.47 32.88 61.95
N TYR A 82 65.84 33.97 62.40
CA TYR A 82 66.39 34.84 63.45
C TYR A 82 66.53 34.09 64.78
N LEU A 83 65.50 33.36 65.20
CA LEU A 83 65.52 32.58 66.44
C LEU A 83 66.59 31.48 66.40
N GLU A 84 66.73 30.79 65.27
CA GLU A 84 67.76 29.76 65.08
C GLU A 84 69.17 30.34 65.20
N ARG A 85 69.45 31.49 64.57
CA ARG A 85 70.75 32.17 64.71
C ARG A 85 71.03 32.56 66.14
N ARG A 86 70.05 33.14 66.84
CA ARG A 86 70.19 33.51 68.25
C ARG A 86 70.46 32.29 69.12
N GLN A 87 69.75 31.18 68.89
CA GLN A 87 69.97 29.93 69.62
C GLN A 87 71.37 29.35 69.37
N GLU A 88 71.85 29.40 68.13
CA GLU A 88 73.18 28.93 67.74
C GLU A 88 74.29 29.81 68.36
N GLU A 89 74.11 31.13 68.42
CA GLU A 89 75.02 32.07 69.09
C GLU A 89 75.09 31.83 70.60
N GLU A 90 73.94 31.67 71.26
CA GLU A 90 73.88 31.33 72.69
C GLU A 90 74.53 29.97 72.95
N ARG A 91 74.26 28.96 72.10
CA ARG A 91 74.90 27.64 72.19
C ARG A 91 76.42 27.73 72.06
N ARG A 92 76.92 28.56 71.14
CA ARG A 92 78.36 28.81 70.98
C ARG A 92 78.96 29.53 72.18
N LYS A 93 78.25 30.52 72.74
CA LYS A 93 78.69 31.26 73.93
C LYS A 93 78.78 30.33 75.14
N ILE A 94 77.72 29.56 75.40
CA ILE A 94 77.68 28.55 76.47
C ILE A 94 78.79 27.52 76.31
N ASN A 95 79.01 26.98 75.11
CA ASN A 95 80.08 26.01 74.88
C ASN A 95 81.48 26.60 75.14
N LYS A 96 81.72 27.86 74.74
CA LYS A 96 82.98 28.56 75.04
C LYS A 96 83.18 28.78 76.54
N GLU A 97 82.13 29.15 77.26
CA GLU A 97 82.15 29.32 78.72
C GLU A 97 82.33 27.98 79.46
N ILE A 98 81.71 26.91 78.97
CA ILE A 98 81.91 25.55 79.49
C ILE A 98 83.35 25.08 79.25
N ASP A 99 83.90 25.30 78.06
CA ASP A 99 85.27 24.87 77.74
C ASP A 99 86.32 25.69 78.50
N SER A 100 86.10 27.00 78.70
CA SER A 100 86.99 27.80 79.56
C SER A 100 86.90 27.33 81.01
N PHE A 101 85.71 27.07 81.55
CA PHE A 101 85.51 26.53 82.89
C PHE A 101 86.15 25.15 83.07
N ARG A 102 86.00 24.24 82.09
CA ARG A 102 86.64 22.92 82.08
C ARG A 102 88.16 23.02 82.13
N ARG A 103 88.75 23.92 81.34
CA ARG A 103 90.21 24.09 81.25
C ARG A 103 90.83 24.63 82.54
N PHE A 104 90.19 25.62 83.18
CA PHE A 104 90.77 26.30 84.33
C PHE A 104 90.36 25.68 85.68
N HIS A 105 89.21 25.03 85.78
CA HIS A 105 88.65 24.57 87.07
C HIS A 105 88.30 23.07 87.12
N GLN A 106 88.51 22.30 86.04
CA GLN A 106 88.23 20.85 86.02
C GLN A 106 89.41 20.02 85.49
N ARG A 107 90.64 20.51 85.72
CA ARG A 107 91.86 19.76 85.41
C ARG A 107 91.86 18.42 86.15
N ALA A 108 92.38 17.38 85.52
CA ALA A 108 92.35 16.03 86.07
C ALA A 108 93.14 15.94 87.39
N GLU A 109 94.28 16.63 87.44
CA GLU A 109 95.25 16.61 88.55
C GLU A 109 94.72 17.25 89.84
N ASP A 110 93.81 18.22 89.73
CA ASP A 110 93.31 19.03 90.86
C ASP A 110 92.06 18.42 91.51
N ARG A 111 91.67 17.20 91.11
CA ARG A 111 90.50 16.50 91.66
C ARG A 111 90.85 15.87 93.01
N ARG A 112 89.88 15.88 93.95
CA ARG A 112 90.02 15.27 95.28
C ARG A 112 90.41 13.79 95.26
N ASP A 113 90.02 13.11 94.19
CA ASP A 113 90.18 11.68 93.99
C ASP A 113 91.30 11.36 92.98
N TYR A 114 92.16 12.32 92.63
CA TYR A 114 93.18 12.13 91.59
C TYR A 114 94.15 10.97 91.92
N ASP A 115 94.33 10.64 93.19
CA ASP A 115 95.04 9.45 93.67
C ASP A 115 94.41 8.11 93.23
N LEU A 116 93.09 8.04 92.95
CA LEU A 116 92.40 6.85 92.41
C LEU A 116 92.71 6.54 90.96
N TYR A 117 93.14 7.53 90.18
CA TYR A 117 93.23 7.41 88.73
C TYR A 117 94.40 8.21 88.16
N ASP A 118 95.40 8.49 88.98
CA ASP A 118 96.77 8.68 88.51
C ASP A 118 97.06 7.55 87.50
N PRO A 119 97.51 7.84 86.27
CA PRO A 119 97.84 6.80 85.29
C PRO A 119 98.91 5.80 85.78
N GLU A 120 99.61 6.12 86.87
CA GLU A 120 100.53 5.20 87.56
C GLU A 120 99.96 4.53 88.82
N ALA A 121 98.71 4.80 89.22
CA ALA A 121 98.08 4.28 90.44
C ALA A 121 98.08 2.74 90.49
N LEU A 122 97.84 2.09 89.35
CA LEU A 122 97.71 0.63 89.24
C LEU A 122 99.05 -0.11 89.38
N LYS A 123 100.19 0.55 89.12
CA LYS A 123 101.52 0.00 89.41
C LYS A 123 101.85 0.06 90.91
N LYS A 124 101.14 0.92 91.65
CA LYS A 124 101.42 1.24 93.06
C LYS A 124 100.54 0.47 94.04
N SER A 125 99.46 -0.19 93.61
CA SER A 125 98.51 -0.93 94.47
C SER A 125 98.55 -2.46 94.28
N LEU A 126 98.23 -3.21 95.34
CA LEU A 126 98.12 -4.67 95.34
C LEU A 126 96.70 -5.11 94.91
N PRO A 127 96.53 -6.24 94.17
CA PRO A 127 95.20 -6.76 93.84
C PRO A 127 94.41 -7.15 95.10
N ALA A 128 93.13 -6.78 95.16
CA ALA A 128 92.28 -7.00 96.33
C ALA A 128 91.82 -8.47 96.53
N ARG A 129 91.94 -9.31 95.50
CA ARG A 129 91.62 -10.75 95.49
C ARG A 129 92.62 -11.44 94.55
N VAL A 130 93.20 -12.56 94.97
CA VAL A 130 94.33 -13.21 94.25
C VAL A 130 93.94 -14.58 93.68
N ASP A 131 92.99 -15.30 94.29
CA ASP A 131 92.46 -16.56 93.77
C ASP A 131 90.96 -16.78 94.11
N ASP A 132 90.34 -17.73 93.39
CA ASP A 132 88.87 -17.86 93.35
C ASP A 132 88.27 -18.94 94.26
N ASN A 133 89.11 -19.76 94.89
CA ASN A 133 88.68 -20.96 95.59
C ASN A 133 88.62 -20.79 97.12
N GLY A 134 89.04 -19.65 97.65
CA GLY A 134 88.95 -19.36 99.07
C GLY A 134 88.75 -17.88 99.29
N ASP A 135 87.54 -17.46 99.63
CA ASP A 135 87.34 -16.12 100.18
C ASP A 135 86.22 -16.11 101.21
N ASP A 136 86.48 -15.38 102.30
CA ASP A 136 85.60 -15.14 103.43
C ASP A 136 84.34 -14.36 102.99
N PRO A 137 83.12 -14.81 103.34
CA PRO A 137 81.87 -14.11 102.99
C PRO A 137 81.69 -12.73 103.67
N ASN A 138 82.69 -12.25 104.41
CA ASN A 138 82.63 -11.02 105.22
C ASN A 138 83.43 -9.84 104.63
N LEU A 139 84.27 -10.07 103.62
CA LEU A 139 84.72 -9.01 102.71
C LEU A 139 83.75 -9.03 101.54
N GLY A 140 82.93 -7.98 101.35
CA GLY A 140 81.94 -7.88 100.26
C GLY A 140 82.55 -7.78 98.85
N ALA A 141 83.48 -8.67 98.50
CA ALA A 141 84.19 -8.76 97.23
C ALA A 141 83.59 -9.82 96.28
N ALA A 142 82.64 -10.64 96.75
CA ALA A 142 81.87 -11.56 95.93
C ALA A 142 80.39 -11.47 96.30
N PHE A 143 79.53 -11.14 95.34
CA PHE A 143 78.08 -11.03 95.53
C PHE A 143 77.36 -12.15 94.78
N GLU A 144 76.33 -12.76 95.39
CA GLU A 144 75.52 -13.81 94.74
C GLU A 144 74.79 -13.33 93.46
N GLY A 145 74.59 -12.01 93.32
CA GLY A 145 74.05 -11.40 92.09
C GLY A 145 75.05 -11.29 90.94
N GLU A 146 76.34 -11.53 91.19
CA GLU A 146 77.39 -11.53 90.18
C GLU A 146 77.41 -12.88 89.44
N ASP A 147 76.56 -12.99 88.42
CA ASP A 147 76.46 -14.18 87.58
C ASP A 147 77.72 -14.35 86.73
N ARG A 148 78.68 -15.12 87.24
CA ARG A 148 79.93 -15.47 86.55
C ARG A 148 79.68 -16.21 85.23
N ASN A 149 78.55 -16.91 85.12
CA ASN A 149 78.12 -17.63 83.91
C ASN A 149 77.23 -16.79 83.00
N LEU A 150 77.08 -15.48 83.25
CA LEU A 150 76.35 -14.56 82.38
C LEU A 150 76.73 -14.67 80.89
N PRO A 151 78.03 -14.75 80.47
CA PRO A 151 78.36 -14.88 79.05
C PRO A 151 77.86 -16.19 78.45
N GLU A 152 77.93 -17.30 79.20
CA GLU A 152 77.44 -18.61 78.76
C GLU A 152 75.90 -18.64 78.70
N ARG A 153 75.23 -18.05 79.69
CA ARG A 153 73.77 -17.91 79.73
C ARG A 153 73.26 -17.04 78.58
N LEU A 154 73.90 -15.90 78.32
CA LEU A 154 73.57 -15.03 77.19
C LEU A 154 73.82 -15.71 75.85
N LYS A 155 74.89 -16.50 75.73
CA LYS A 155 75.15 -17.30 74.54
C LYS A 155 74.04 -18.32 74.31
N ALA A 156 73.65 -19.08 75.34
CA ALA A 156 72.55 -20.04 75.26
C ALA A 156 71.21 -19.37 74.91
N GLN A 157 70.89 -18.21 75.51
CA GLN A 157 69.68 -17.45 75.18
C GLN A 157 69.67 -16.94 73.74
N LYS A 158 70.82 -16.45 73.23
CA LYS A 158 70.96 -16.03 71.84
C LYS A 158 70.81 -17.20 70.87
N GLU A 159 71.35 -18.37 71.22
CA GLU A 159 71.21 -19.59 70.42
C GLU A 159 69.75 -20.07 70.39
N GLN A 160 69.05 -20.08 71.53
CA GLN A 160 67.62 -20.38 71.61
C GLN A 160 66.78 -19.40 70.77
N MET A 161 67.02 -18.09 70.91
CA MET A 161 66.33 -17.06 70.14
C MET A 161 66.57 -17.23 68.64
N ARG A 162 67.82 -17.50 68.23
CA ARG A 162 68.18 -17.76 66.83
C ARG A 162 67.44 -18.99 66.30
N TRP A 163 67.38 -20.06 67.09
CA TRP A 163 66.66 -21.28 66.71
C TRP A 163 65.15 -21.04 66.54
N TRP A 164 64.51 -20.31 67.47
CA TRP A 164 63.09 -19.95 67.35
C TRP A 164 62.80 -19.09 66.12
N ILE A 165 63.59 -18.03 65.90
CA ILE A 165 63.42 -17.16 64.72
C ILE A 165 63.63 -17.95 63.43
N GLN A 166 64.62 -18.85 63.40
CA GLN A 166 64.88 -19.69 62.24
C GLN A 166 63.70 -20.62 61.94
N ARG A 167 63.16 -21.28 62.98
CA ARG A 167 61.98 -22.14 62.84
C ARG A 167 60.74 -21.37 62.38
N GLN A 168 60.49 -20.19 62.94
CA GLN A 168 59.36 -19.36 62.54
C GLN A 168 59.48 -18.88 61.09
N LYS A 169 60.70 -18.57 60.62
CA LYS A 169 60.95 -18.23 59.21
C LYS A 169 60.71 -19.41 58.28
N GLU A 170 61.19 -20.59 58.65
CA GLU A 170 60.98 -21.82 57.87
C GLU A 170 59.50 -22.16 57.75
N GLU A 171 58.76 -22.13 58.86
CA GLU A 171 57.32 -22.40 58.90
C GLU A 171 56.54 -21.38 58.05
N ARG A 172 56.84 -20.09 58.21
CA ARG A 172 56.21 -19.03 57.40
C ARG A 172 56.54 -19.19 55.92
N GLY A 173 57.78 -19.54 55.59
CA GLY A 173 58.21 -19.78 54.21
C GLY A 173 57.51 -20.99 53.59
N ALA A 174 57.36 -22.08 54.35
CA ALA A 174 56.64 -23.27 53.92
C ALA A 174 55.14 -23.00 53.72
N ALA A 175 54.51 -22.26 54.64
CA ALA A 175 53.11 -21.87 54.53
C ALA A 175 52.86 -20.95 53.32
N GLU A 176 53.73 -19.98 53.08
CA GLU A 176 53.64 -19.09 51.91
C GLU A 176 53.79 -19.87 50.60
N LYS A 177 54.74 -20.82 50.55
CA LYS A 177 54.91 -21.69 49.38
C LYS A 177 53.66 -22.56 49.14
N ALA A 178 53.14 -23.21 50.18
CA ALA A 178 51.93 -24.01 50.08
C ALA A 178 50.72 -23.20 49.61
N ARG A 179 50.59 -21.94 50.08
CA ARG A 179 49.55 -21.01 49.60
C ARG A 179 49.73 -20.72 48.11
N ARG A 180 50.95 -20.39 47.69
CA ARG A 180 51.25 -20.08 46.28
C ARG A 180 50.99 -21.27 45.36
N ASP A 181 51.44 -22.46 45.75
CA ASP A 181 51.20 -23.69 44.99
C ASP A 181 49.69 -23.98 44.86
N ALA A 182 48.90 -23.70 45.91
CA ALA A 182 47.44 -23.83 45.87
C ALA A 182 46.77 -22.77 44.98
N GLU A 183 47.24 -21.52 45.02
CA GLU A 183 46.78 -20.44 44.13
C GLU A 183 47.08 -20.76 42.66
N ASP A 184 48.28 -21.24 42.36
CA ASP A 184 48.70 -21.62 41.00
C ASP A 184 47.87 -22.79 40.48
N ALA A 185 47.64 -23.82 41.30
CA ALA A 185 46.76 -24.94 40.95
C ALA A 185 45.31 -24.48 40.69
N TYR A 186 44.78 -23.56 41.51
CA TYR A 186 43.46 -22.99 41.30
C TYR A 186 43.38 -22.19 39.99
N GLN A 187 44.40 -21.37 39.70
CA GLN A 187 44.48 -20.62 38.45
C GLN A 187 44.50 -21.54 37.24
N GLU A 188 45.25 -22.65 37.29
CA GLU A 188 45.29 -23.63 36.22
C GLU A 188 43.91 -24.27 35.97
N VAL A 189 43.18 -24.62 37.04
CA VAL A 189 41.81 -25.13 36.94
C VAL A 189 40.88 -24.11 36.28
N VAL A 190 40.94 -22.83 36.70
CA VAL A 190 40.13 -21.76 36.09
C VAL A 190 40.44 -21.61 34.60
N LEU A 191 41.72 -21.53 34.23
CA LEU A 191 42.13 -21.42 32.84
C LEU A 191 41.70 -22.63 32.00
N SER A 192 41.77 -23.84 32.56
CA SER A 192 41.31 -25.06 31.88
C SER A 192 39.81 -25.05 31.63
N ARG A 193 39.02 -24.58 32.60
CA ARG A 193 37.57 -24.44 32.50
C ARG A 193 37.20 -23.39 31.46
N ASP A 194 37.88 -22.24 31.46
CA ASP A 194 37.60 -21.15 30.52
C ASP A 194 37.97 -21.55 29.09
N LYS A 195 39.09 -22.26 28.88
CA LYS A 195 39.43 -22.88 27.59
C LYS A 195 38.33 -23.85 27.12
N ARG A 196 37.85 -24.71 28.01
CA ARG A 196 36.76 -25.66 27.71
C ARG A 196 35.47 -24.92 27.34
N ALA A 197 35.11 -23.88 28.09
CA ALA A 197 33.94 -23.05 27.80
C ALA A 197 34.05 -22.38 26.42
N ALA A 198 35.21 -21.82 26.08
CA ALA A 198 35.47 -21.23 24.77
C ALA A 198 35.37 -22.25 23.63
N THR A 199 35.88 -23.48 23.83
CA THR A 199 35.73 -24.54 22.83
C THR A 199 34.27 -24.96 22.64
N LEU A 200 33.48 -25.08 23.72
CA LEU A 200 32.07 -25.42 23.63
C LEU A 200 31.27 -24.33 22.92
N ALA A 201 31.50 -23.06 23.26
CA ALA A 201 30.84 -21.93 22.61
C ALA A 201 31.10 -21.91 21.09
N ARG A 202 32.34 -22.18 20.67
CA ARG A 202 32.69 -22.28 19.24
C ARG A 202 31.96 -23.43 18.54
N MET A 203 31.90 -24.60 19.19
CA MET A 203 31.19 -25.76 18.64
C MET A 203 29.69 -25.51 18.53
N GLU A 204 29.08 -24.85 19.52
CA GLU A 204 27.66 -24.46 19.48
C GLU A 204 27.37 -23.49 18.33
N GLU A 205 28.24 -22.49 18.14
CA GLU A 205 28.11 -21.53 17.04
C GLU A 205 28.23 -22.22 15.67
N GLU A 206 29.19 -23.14 15.51
CA GLU A 206 29.33 -23.93 14.29
C GLU A 206 28.11 -24.82 14.02
N CYS A 207 27.57 -25.48 15.05
CA CYS A 207 26.34 -26.26 14.95
C CYS A 207 25.15 -25.39 14.53
N ARG A 208 24.97 -24.23 15.15
CA ARG A 208 23.91 -23.28 14.80
C ARG A 208 24.05 -22.81 13.35
N ARG A 209 25.27 -22.49 12.92
CA ARG A 209 25.55 -22.09 11.54
C ARG A 209 25.16 -23.20 10.56
N ARG A 210 25.59 -24.44 10.79
CA ARG A 210 25.25 -25.59 9.94
C ARG A 210 23.75 -25.86 9.88
N LEU A 211 23.04 -25.74 10.99
CA LEU A 211 21.58 -25.88 11.02
C LEU A 211 20.89 -24.77 10.22
N ASN A 212 21.35 -23.53 10.33
CA ASN A 212 20.82 -22.42 9.56
C ASN A 212 21.09 -22.59 8.06
N GLU A 213 22.30 -23.03 7.68
CA GLU A 213 22.65 -23.35 6.29
C GLU A 213 21.77 -24.47 5.73
N ALA A 214 21.59 -25.57 6.46
CA ALA A 214 20.73 -26.66 6.05
C ALA A 214 19.26 -26.21 5.89
N THR A 215 18.76 -25.40 6.82
CA THR A 215 17.40 -24.83 6.76
C THR A 215 17.24 -23.89 5.56
N ALA A 216 18.26 -23.07 5.27
CA ALA A 216 18.25 -22.18 4.11
C ALA A 216 18.24 -22.95 2.78
N ILE A 217 19.04 -24.02 2.68
CA ILE A 217 19.05 -24.90 1.50
C ILE A 217 17.68 -25.57 1.34
N PHE A 218 17.09 -26.10 2.42
CA PHE A 218 15.78 -26.72 2.38
C PHE A 218 14.68 -25.73 1.95
N ASN A 219 14.65 -24.52 2.54
CA ASN A 219 13.68 -23.50 2.17
C ASN A 219 13.85 -23.04 0.72
N ARG A 220 15.09 -22.98 0.22
CA ARG A 220 15.35 -22.67 -1.18
C ARG A 220 14.81 -23.75 -2.11
N ALA A 221 15.10 -25.02 -1.81
CA ALA A 221 14.57 -26.15 -2.57
C ALA A 221 13.04 -26.18 -2.57
N LEU A 222 12.41 -25.90 -1.41
CA LEU A 222 10.96 -25.82 -1.29
C LEU A 222 10.37 -24.66 -2.11
N ALA A 223 11.04 -23.51 -2.15
CA ALA A 223 10.62 -22.37 -2.96
C ALA A 223 10.73 -22.68 -4.47
N GLU A 224 11.81 -23.35 -4.89
CA GLU A 224 12.00 -23.80 -6.27
C GLU A 224 10.93 -24.83 -6.68
N GLU A 225 10.62 -25.81 -5.82
CA GLU A 225 9.53 -26.77 -6.04
C GLU A 225 8.17 -26.06 -6.17
N GLN A 226 7.88 -25.10 -5.29
CA GLN A 226 6.63 -24.36 -5.33
C GLN A 226 6.51 -23.52 -6.61
N GLN A 227 7.60 -22.89 -7.07
CA GLN A 227 7.62 -22.17 -8.33
C GLN A 227 7.38 -23.10 -9.51
N HIS A 228 8.03 -24.26 -9.54
CA HIS A 228 7.83 -25.26 -10.58
C HIS A 228 6.37 -25.74 -10.61
N ARG A 229 5.78 -26.05 -9.44
CA ARG A 229 4.37 -26.44 -9.35
C ARG A 229 3.44 -25.37 -9.92
N ARG A 230 3.60 -24.11 -9.51
CA ARG A 230 2.80 -22.99 -10.04
C ARG A 230 2.97 -22.81 -11.54
N HIS A 231 4.17 -23.03 -12.06
CA HIS A 231 4.41 -22.97 -13.50
C HIS A 231 3.66 -24.09 -14.23
N CYS A 232 3.72 -25.33 -13.74
CA CYS A 232 2.96 -26.45 -14.29
C CYS A 232 1.45 -26.20 -14.24
N GLU A 233 0.93 -25.73 -13.10
CA GLU A 233 -0.49 -25.36 -12.93
C GLU A 233 -0.88 -24.26 -13.93
N ALA A 234 -0.07 -23.22 -14.08
CA ALA A 234 -0.34 -22.16 -15.05
C ALA A 234 -0.32 -22.66 -16.50
N VAL A 235 0.58 -23.59 -16.85
CA VAL A 235 0.60 -24.22 -18.18
C VAL A 235 -0.67 -25.05 -18.40
N GLN A 236 -1.08 -25.84 -17.41
CA GLN A 236 -2.33 -26.61 -17.46
C GLN A 236 -3.54 -25.70 -17.61
N ASP A 237 -3.64 -24.62 -16.83
CA ASP A 237 -4.73 -23.64 -16.95
C ASP A 237 -4.78 -23.03 -18.36
N GLU A 238 -3.64 -22.72 -18.98
CA GLU A 238 -3.59 -22.22 -20.35
C GLU A 238 -3.99 -23.28 -21.38
N GLU A 239 -3.65 -24.55 -21.15
CA GLU A 239 -4.11 -25.66 -21.98
C GLU A 239 -5.63 -25.87 -21.86
N ASP A 240 -6.17 -25.81 -20.64
CA ASP A 240 -7.59 -25.93 -20.37
C ASP A 240 -8.37 -24.77 -21.00
N LYS A 241 -7.89 -23.53 -20.89
CA LYS A 241 -8.48 -22.37 -21.59
C LYS A 241 -8.49 -22.55 -23.10
N LYS A 242 -7.39 -23.06 -23.68
CA LYS A 242 -7.32 -23.34 -25.12
C LYS A 242 -8.29 -24.45 -25.51
N ALA A 243 -8.40 -25.50 -24.71
CA ALA A 243 -9.33 -26.60 -24.93
C ALA A 243 -10.79 -26.11 -24.83
N GLU A 244 -11.11 -25.25 -23.85
CA GLU A 244 -12.42 -24.62 -23.71
C GLU A 244 -12.76 -23.76 -24.94
N ILE A 245 -11.85 -22.87 -25.36
CA ILE A 245 -12.03 -22.06 -26.58
C ILE A 245 -12.22 -22.95 -27.80
N TYR A 246 -11.39 -23.98 -27.97
CA TYR A 246 -11.50 -24.91 -29.09
C TYR A 246 -12.85 -25.61 -29.09
N ASN A 247 -13.26 -26.17 -27.93
CA ASN A 247 -14.55 -26.84 -27.76
C ASN A 247 -15.75 -25.92 -28.05
N HIS A 248 -15.68 -24.64 -27.66
CA HIS A 248 -16.74 -23.68 -28.00
C HIS A 248 -16.75 -23.34 -29.49
N VAL A 249 -15.57 -23.10 -30.09
CA VAL A 249 -15.44 -22.74 -31.51
C VAL A 249 -15.86 -23.87 -32.43
N THR A 250 -15.45 -25.11 -32.16
CA THR A 250 -15.92 -26.30 -32.88
C THR A 250 -17.27 -26.79 -32.38
N GLY A 251 -17.77 -26.16 -31.32
CA GLY A 251 -19.03 -26.48 -30.70
C GLY A 251 -20.18 -26.22 -31.66
N ASP A 252 -21.06 -27.20 -31.67
CA ASP A 252 -22.44 -27.20 -32.10
C ASP A 252 -23.20 -25.85 -32.06
N PHE A 253 -23.01 -25.05 -31.00
CA PHE A 253 -23.67 -23.75 -30.86
C PHE A 253 -23.09 -22.68 -31.79
N LEU A 254 -21.75 -22.51 -31.85
CA LEU A 254 -21.10 -21.47 -32.66
C LEU A 254 -20.91 -21.86 -34.13
N THR A 255 -20.74 -23.16 -34.42
CA THR A 255 -20.71 -23.67 -35.81
C THR A 255 -22.08 -23.69 -36.48
N GLU A 256 -23.12 -23.46 -35.68
CA GLU A 256 -24.52 -23.54 -36.07
C GLU A 256 -24.89 -24.82 -36.84
N ALA A 257 -24.23 -25.95 -36.54
CA ALA A 257 -24.45 -27.20 -37.25
C ALA A 257 -25.95 -27.54 -37.37
N ARG A 258 -26.43 -27.79 -38.59
CA ARG A 258 -27.84 -28.14 -38.86
C ARG A 258 -28.22 -29.52 -38.35
N GLU A 259 -27.25 -30.40 -38.19
CA GLU A 259 -27.42 -31.76 -37.65
C GLU A 259 -28.06 -31.75 -36.25
N GLN A 260 -27.91 -30.65 -35.50
CA GLN A 260 -28.59 -30.43 -34.23
C GLN A 260 -30.12 -30.45 -34.31
N ALA A 261 -30.67 -30.16 -35.49
CA ALA A 261 -32.10 -30.18 -35.74
C ALA A 261 -32.60 -31.61 -36.00
N GLU A 262 -31.73 -32.60 -36.18
CA GLU A 262 -32.14 -33.98 -36.40
C GLU A 262 -32.80 -34.56 -35.14
N SER A 263 -33.99 -35.10 -35.31
CA SER A 263 -34.68 -35.74 -34.20
C SER A 263 -34.24 -37.19 -34.08
N THR A 264 -34.10 -37.65 -32.84
CA THR A 264 -33.97 -39.08 -32.51
C THR A 264 -35.14 -39.92 -33.06
N ARG A 265 -36.28 -39.30 -33.40
CA ARG A 265 -37.47 -39.95 -33.97
C ARG A 265 -37.42 -40.06 -35.51
N GLY A 266 -36.34 -39.64 -36.15
CA GLY A 266 -36.06 -39.86 -37.57
C GLY A 266 -35.89 -38.57 -38.41
N PRO A 267 -35.42 -38.71 -39.66
CA PRO A 267 -34.92 -37.58 -40.47
C PRO A 267 -36.00 -36.57 -40.90
N HIS A 268 -37.26 -37.01 -40.99
CA HIS A 268 -38.36 -36.20 -41.53
C HIS A 268 -39.04 -35.30 -40.50
N LYS A 269 -38.62 -35.33 -39.24
CA LYS A 269 -39.24 -34.52 -38.18
C LYS A 269 -38.16 -33.76 -37.42
N PRO A 270 -37.69 -32.60 -37.92
CA PRO A 270 -36.70 -31.83 -37.21
C PRO A 270 -37.22 -31.33 -35.86
N LEU A 271 -36.33 -31.19 -34.89
CA LEU A 271 -36.62 -30.61 -33.58
C LEU A 271 -37.04 -29.15 -33.74
N THR A 272 -38.23 -28.81 -33.25
CA THR A 272 -38.85 -27.48 -33.43
C THR A 272 -37.96 -26.36 -32.92
N ASP A 273 -37.36 -26.51 -31.74
CA ASP A 273 -36.57 -25.47 -31.09
C ASP A 273 -35.20 -25.22 -31.76
N ARG A 274 -34.75 -26.12 -32.63
CA ARG A 274 -33.41 -26.12 -33.24
C ARG A 274 -33.43 -26.01 -34.76
N TYR A 275 -34.59 -25.77 -35.36
CA TYR A 275 -34.76 -25.72 -36.80
C TYR A 275 -34.08 -24.48 -37.42
N LYS A 276 -33.15 -24.70 -38.34
CA LYS A 276 -32.33 -23.67 -39.01
C LYS A 276 -32.56 -23.62 -40.53
N GLY A 277 -33.83 -23.48 -40.92
CA GLY A 277 -34.24 -23.32 -42.33
C GLY A 277 -34.11 -24.59 -43.20
N MET A 278 -34.37 -24.45 -44.51
CA MET A 278 -34.26 -25.55 -45.49
C MET A 278 -32.82 -25.69 -46.04
N THR A 279 -32.44 -26.89 -46.45
CA THR A 279 -31.14 -27.14 -47.13
C THR A 279 -31.09 -26.41 -48.47
N THR A 280 -29.88 -26.15 -48.95
CA THR A 280 -29.66 -25.64 -50.30
C THR A 280 -30.23 -26.58 -51.36
N ASP A 281 -30.20 -27.89 -51.12
CA ASP A 281 -30.74 -28.89 -52.04
C ASP A 281 -32.28 -28.94 -52.02
N GLU A 282 -32.93 -28.85 -50.86
CA GLU A 282 -34.39 -28.68 -50.76
C GLU A 282 -34.85 -27.37 -51.43
N LEU A 283 -34.11 -26.27 -51.23
CA LEU A 283 -34.39 -25.00 -51.89
C LEU A 283 -34.21 -25.09 -53.42
N LYS A 284 -33.28 -25.90 -53.91
CA LYS A 284 -33.13 -26.15 -55.36
C LYS A 284 -34.38 -26.82 -55.92
N VAL A 285 -34.94 -27.83 -55.24
CA VAL A 285 -36.19 -28.48 -55.69
C VAL A 285 -37.31 -27.46 -55.87
N PHE A 286 -37.48 -26.53 -54.92
CA PHE A 286 -38.48 -25.47 -55.07
C PHE A 286 -38.16 -24.49 -56.20
N ARG A 287 -36.90 -24.10 -56.38
CA ARG A 287 -36.48 -23.23 -57.49
C ARG A 287 -36.70 -23.88 -58.84
N ASP A 288 -36.39 -25.16 -58.97
CA ASP A 288 -36.58 -25.94 -60.18
C ASP A 288 -38.07 -26.11 -60.48
N ALA A 289 -38.89 -26.39 -59.45
CA ALA A 289 -40.35 -26.45 -59.60
C ALA A 289 -40.94 -25.08 -60.01
N GLN A 290 -40.47 -23.97 -59.43
CA GLN A 290 -40.88 -22.62 -59.83
C GLN A 290 -40.49 -22.31 -61.27
N MET A 291 -39.30 -22.73 -61.71
CA MET A 291 -38.85 -22.59 -63.08
C MET A 291 -39.76 -23.37 -64.05
N GLN A 292 -40.11 -24.60 -63.71
CA GLN A 292 -41.06 -25.41 -64.49
C GLN A 292 -42.45 -24.76 -64.54
N GLN A 293 -42.96 -24.23 -63.42
CA GLN A 293 -44.22 -23.50 -63.38
C GLN A 293 -44.18 -22.24 -64.27
N MET A 294 -43.07 -21.50 -64.29
CA MET A 294 -42.91 -20.35 -65.17
C MET A 294 -42.94 -20.76 -66.64
N GLU A 295 -42.28 -21.86 -67.00
CA GLU A 295 -42.31 -22.40 -68.36
C GLU A 295 -43.72 -22.89 -68.76
N GLU A 296 -44.43 -23.54 -67.84
CA GLU A 296 -45.80 -24.01 -68.06
C GLU A 296 -46.77 -22.83 -68.25
N ILE A 297 -46.70 -21.81 -67.39
CA ILE A 297 -47.47 -20.56 -67.54
C ILE A 297 -47.13 -19.88 -68.88
N HIS A 298 -45.87 -19.86 -69.29
CA HIS A 298 -45.46 -19.29 -70.57
C HIS A 298 -46.05 -20.08 -71.75
N LYS A 299 -46.07 -21.42 -71.69
CA LYS A 299 -46.71 -22.28 -72.69
C LYS A 299 -48.22 -22.02 -72.77
N ILE A 300 -48.91 -21.98 -71.64
CA ILE A 300 -50.35 -21.69 -71.57
C ILE A 300 -50.65 -20.33 -72.21
N LYS A 301 -49.91 -19.27 -71.85
CA LYS A 301 -50.08 -17.94 -72.47
C LYS A 301 -49.83 -17.94 -73.99
N SER A 302 -48.87 -18.75 -74.46
CA SER A 302 -48.61 -18.88 -75.89
C SER A 302 -49.73 -19.62 -76.64
N GLU A 303 -50.35 -20.61 -76.01
CA GLU A 303 -51.52 -21.32 -76.55
C GLU A 303 -52.77 -20.44 -76.53
N GLU A 304 -53.03 -19.71 -75.45
CA GLU A 304 -54.10 -18.71 -75.37
C GLU A 304 -53.95 -17.67 -76.48
N LYS A 305 -52.73 -17.16 -76.72
CA LYS A 305 -52.47 -16.22 -77.81
C LYS A 305 -52.78 -16.84 -79.19
N ARG A 306 -52.41 -18.10 -79.42
CA ARG A 306 -52.75 -18.82 -80.66
C ARG A 306 -54.25 -19.01 -80.83
N ILE A 307 -54.96 -19.36 -79.76
CA ILE A 307 -56.41 -19.50 -79.74
C ILE A 307 -57.06 -18.14 -80.04
N ASN A 308 -56.59 -17.06 -79.41
CA ASN A 308 -57.10 -15.72 -79.67
C ASN A 308 -56.87 -15.30 -81.14
N GLU A 309 -55.68 -15.53 -81.69
CA GLU A 309 -55.39 -15.27 -83.11
C GLU A 309 -56.27 -16.10 -84.07
N THR A 310 -56.72 -17.30 -83.67
CA THR A 310 -57.70 -18.07 -84.46
C THR A 310 -59.11 -17.51 -84.34
N TRP A 311 -59.52 -17.03 -83.16
CA TRP A 311 -60.78 -16.34 -82.96
C TRP A 311 -60.83 -15.01 -83.72
N ASP A 312 -59.76 -14.22 -83.71
CA ASP A 312 -59.63 -12.97 -84.44
C ASP A 312 -59.78 -13.22 -85.96
N ARG A 313 -59.11 -14.24 -86.49
CA ARG A 313 -59.26 -14.65 -87.91
C ARG A 313 -60.68 -15.11 -88.25
N LEU A 314 -61.33 -15.86 -87.36
CA LEU A 314 -62.71 -16.28 -87.55
C LEU A 314 -63.65 -15.06 -87.54
N MET A 315 -63.42 -14.11 -86.62
CA MET A 315 -64.16 -12.86 -86.53
C MET A 315 -63.98 -11.99 -87.77
N ASP A 316 -62.76 -11.85 -88.30
CA ASP A 316 -62.49 -11.14 -89.54
C ASP A 316 -63.20 -11.80 -90.73
N SER A 317 -63.21 -13.13 -90.81
CA SER A 317 -63.96 -13.87 -91.83
C SER A 317 -65.47 -13.63 -91.71
N HIS A 318 -66.02 -13.61 -90.50
CA HIS A 318 -67.43 -13.29 -90.25
C HIS A 318 -67.76 -11.84 -90.61
N LEU A 319 -66.89 -10.89 -90.25
CA LEU A 319 -67.01 -9.47 -90.62
C LEU A 319 -66.99 -9.29 -92.14
N GLN A 320 -66.09 -9.94 -92.86
CA GLN A 320 -66.05 -9.91 -94.32
C GLN A 320 -67.33 -10.49 -94.95
N THR A 321 -67.82 -11.60 -94.41
CA THR A 321 -69.08 -12.22 -94.87
C THR A 321 -70.27 -11.29 -94.63
N ALA A 322 -70.37 -10.69 -93.44
CA ALA A 322 -71.40 -9.71 -93.12
C ALA A 322 -71.32 -8.49 -94.03
N TYR A 323 -70.11 -7.99 -94.32
CA TYR A 323 -69.90 -6.86 -95.23
C TYR A 323 -70.30 -7.20 -96.68
N SER A 324 -70.00 -8.40 -97.17
CA SER A 324 -70.48 -8.84 -98.48
C SER A 324 -72.00 -8.92 -98.55
N TYR A 325 -72.64 -9.42 -97.48
CA TYR A 325 -74.09 -9.53 -97.40
C TYR A 325 -74.77 -8.15 -97.34
N ASP A 326 -74.21 -7.20 -96.58
CA ASP A 326 -74.70 -5.82 -96.53
C ASP A 326 -74.51 -5.09 -97.88
N ARG A 327 -73.40 -5.34 -98.58
CA ARG A 327 -73.17 -4.82 -99.92
C ARG A 327 -74.19 -5.36 -100.93
N GLU A 328 -74.50 -6.65 -100.89
CA GLU A 328 -75.56 -7.25 -101.73
C GLU A 328 -76.94 -6.67 -101.40
N LEU A 329 -77.27 -6.50 -100.11
CA LEU A 329 -78.51 -5.86 -99.68
C LEU A 329 -78.60 -4.41 -100.18
N ASN A 330 -77.51 -3.66 -100.11
CA ASN A 330 -77.46 -2.27 -100.58
C ASN A 330 -77.55 -2.17 -102.12
N GLN A 331 -76.98 -3.12 -102.86
CA GLN A 331 -77.18 -3.22 -104.31
C GLN A 331 -78.64 -3.53 -104.66
N LYS A 332 -79.24 -4.53 -104.00
CA LYS A 332 -80.67 -4.84 -104.17
C LYS A 332 -81.58 -3.65 -103.81
N LYS A 333 -81.27 -2.91 -102.73
CA LYS A 333 -81.96 -1.67 -102.37
C LYS A 333 -81.78 -0.58 -103.43
N SER A 334 -80.58 -0.42 -103.99
CA SER A 334 -80.31 0.56 -105.04
C SER A 334 -81.05 0.21 -106.34
N GLU A 335 -81.08 -1.06 -106.74
CA GLU A 335 -81.87 -1.53 -107.89
C GLU A 335 -83.37 -1.35 -107.67
N LEU A 336 -83.87 -1.64 -106.47
CA LEU A 336 -85.25 -1.38 -106.09
C LEU A 336 -85.57 0.12 -106.16
N ASN A 337 -84.69 0.97 -105.63
CA ASN A 337 -84.85 2.43 -105.69
C ASN A 337 -84.79 2.96 -107.12
N LYS A 338 -83.98 2.38 -108.01
CA LYS A 338 -83.99 2.74 -109.45
C LYS A 338 -85.32 2.38 -110.10
N LYS A 339 -85.86 1.18 -109.84
CA LYS A 339 -87.20 0.79 -110.32
C LYS A 339 -88.30 1.73 -109.81
N ILE A 340 -88.25 2.10 -108.53
CA ILE A 340 -89.17 3.08 -107.93
C ILE A 340 -89.00 4.47 -108.56
N ALA A 341 -87.77 4.90 -108.84
CA ALA A 341 -87.49 6.19 -109.49
C ALA A 341 -88.00 6.22 -110.95
N GLU A 342 -87.87 5.12 -111.70
CA GLU A 342 -88.45 4.98 -113.04
C GLU A 342 -89.99 4.99 -113.02
N GLU A 343 -90.61 4.34 -112.03
CA GLU A 343 -92.05 4.44 -111.79
C GLU A 343 -92.49 5.87 -111.44
N ASN A 344 -91.76 6.55 -110.56
CA ASN A 344 -92.05 7.94 -110.20
C ASN A 344 -91.88 8.90 -111.37
N LEU A 345 -90.91 8.67 -112.26
CA LEU A 345 -90.75 9.45 -113.50
C LEU A 345 -91.99 9.28 -114.42
N ARG A 346 -92.49 8.04 -114.55
CA ARG A 346 -93.73 7.75 -115.30
C ARG A 346 -94.97 8.38 -114.67
N LEU A 347 -95.04 8.42 -113.33
CA LEU A 347 -96.12 9.08 -112.59
C LEU A 347 -96.05 10.61 -112.72
N CYS A 348 -94.85 11.21 -112.79
CA CYS A 348 -94.66 12.65 -112.96
C CYS A 348 -95.08 13.13 -114.36
N SER A 349 -94.68 12.42 -115.43
CA SER A 349 -95.12 12.75 -116.80
C SER A 349 -96.64 12.67 -116.99
N ASN A 350 -97.33 11.80 -116.23
CA ASN A 350 -98.79 11.70 -116.25
C ASN A 350 -99.49 12.80 -115.42
N ASN A 351 -98.82 13.38 -114.42
CA ASN A 351 -99.37 14.44 -113.57
C ASN A 351 -99.18 15.86 -114.15
N ASP A 352 -98.13 16.12 -114.93
CA ASP A 352 -97.89 17.44 -115.54
C ASP A 352 -98.96 17.85 -116.58
N SER A 353 -99.70 16.89 -117.14
CA SER A 353 -100.84 17.17 -118.03
C SER A 353 -102.18 17.45 -117.33
N ARG A 354 -102.23 17.50 -115.98
CA ARG A 354 -103.51 17.45 -115.24
C ARG A 354 -103.82 18.58 -114.24
N GLN A 355 -103.01 19.63 -114.10
CA GLN A 355 -103.34 20.73 -113.16
C GLN A 355 -103.06 22.13 -113.72
N LEU A 356 -103.96 22.56 -114.62
CA LEU A 356 -104.26 23.95 -114.97
C LEU A 356 -105.78 24.13 -114.73
N CYS A 357 -106.20 24.38 -113.48
CA CYS A 357 -107.43 25.07 -113.06
C CYS A 357 -107.70 24.97 -111.53
N GLU A 358 -107.87 26.16 -110.94
CA GLU A 358 -108.63 26.57 -109.74
C GLU A 358 -108.25 26.22 -108.27
N PRO A 359 -108.37 27.21 -107.35
CA PRO A 359 -108.34 27.08 -105.88
C PRO A 359 -109.74 27.21 -105.23
N PHE A 360 -109.98 26.58 -104.07
CA PHE A 360 -110.78 27.06 -102.89
C PHE A 360 -111.19 25.92 -101.91
N ASP A 361 -111.45 26.34 -100.67
CA ASP A 361 -111.70 25.69 -99.37
C ASP A 361 -112.79 24.60 -99.18
N ASN A 362 -112.59 23.77 -98.14
CA ASN A 362 -113.54 23.32 -97.07
C ASN A 362 -112.98 22.03 -96.41
N GLU A 363 -112.67 21.96 -95.12
CA GLU A 363 -113.52 21.91 -93.91
C GLU A 363 -114.49 20.71 -93.83
N LYS A 364 -114.40 19.97 -92.70
CA LYS A 364 -115.32 18.96 -92.16
C LYS A 364 -115.31 17.59 -92.87
N ASP A 365 -115.44 16.43 -92.24
CA ASP A 365 -115.85 16.10 -90.89
C ASP A 365 -115.61 14.59 -90.65
N SER A 366 -115.15 14.26 -89.45
CA SER A 366 -115.79 13.28 -88.58
C SER A 366 -115.70 11.75 -88.81
N PHE A 367 -115.44 11.09 -87.68
CA PHE A 367 -116.17 9.93 -87.13
C PHE A 367 -116.36 8.67 -87.98
N LEU A 368 -115.56 7.65 -87.63
CA LEU A 368 -115.97 6.32 -87.11
C LEU A 368 -114.64 5.55 -86.98
N GLY A 369 -114.15 5.17 -85.80
CA GLY A 369 -114.87 4.45 -84.77
C GLY A 369 -114.91 2.97 -85.14
N LYS A 370 -114.46 2.13 -84.19
CA LYS A 370 -114.75 0.69 -84.02
C LYS A 370 -113.75 -0.25 -84.72
N TYR A 371 -113.14 -1.27 -84.11
CA TYR A 371 -113.30 -1.94 -82.82
C TYR A 371 -112.07 -2.85 -82.57
N THR A 372 -111.63 -2.96 -81.30
CA THR A 372 -111.33 -4.23 -80.54
C THR A 372 -110.25 -5.18 -81.09
N THR A 373 -109.40 -5.86 -80.31
CA THR A 373 -109.46 -6.33 -78.92
C THR A 373 -108.12 -7.00 -78.57
N ARG A 374 -107.85 -7.13 -77.27
CA ARG A 374 -107.18 -8.27 -76.61
C ARG A 374 -105.64 -8.34 -76.58
N TRP A 375 -104.96 -8.42 -75.43
CA TRP A 375 -105.35 -8.43 -74.00
C TRP A 375 -104.07 -8.37 -73.12
N PHE A 376 -104.15 -7.63 -71.99
CA PHE A 376 -103.56 -7.82 -70.63
C PHE A 376 -102.04 -8.03 -70.48
N ALA A 377 -101.27 -7.20 -69.76
CA ALA A 377 -101.38 -6.64 -68.40
C ALA A 377 -101.36 -7.68 -67.27
N ILE A 378 -100.36 -7.55 -66.37
CA ILE A 378 -100.34 -7.75 -64.89
C ILE A 378 -98.83 -7.86 -64.53
N ILE A 379 -98.16 -6.89 -63.88
CA ILE A 379 -98.29 -6.38 -62.49
C ILE A 379 -97.50 -7.24 -61.45
N PHE A 380 -96.83 -6.50 -60.57
CA PHE A 380 -96.36 -6.76 -59.20
C PHE A 380 -94.95 -7.31 -58.92
N LEU A 381 -94.19 -6.45 -58.24
CA LEU A 381 -93.19 -6.70 -57.20
C LEU A 381 -93.53 -7.92 -56.32
N GLU A 382 -92.53 -8.74 -55.97
CA GLU A 382 -92.04 -8.92 -54.59
C GLU A 382 -90.97 -10.04 -54.49
N GLU A 383 -90.03 -9.80 -53.57
CA GLU A 383 -89.39 -10.73 -52.63
C GLU A 383 -88.64 -11.97 -53.16
N LEU A 384 -87.30 -11.94 -53.09
CA LEU A 384 -86.44 -12.24 -51.93
C LEU A 384 -86.13 -13.75 -51.78
N ARG A 385 -84.81 -14.01 -51.80
CA ARG A 385 -84.06 -15.00 -50.98
C ARG A 385 -84.49 -16.46 -51.11
N ALA A 386 -83.62 -17.45 -51.17
CA ALA A 386 -82.17 -17.62 -51.05
C ALA A 386 -81.95 -19.09 -51.49
N TYR A 387 -80.78 -19.71 -51.59
CA TYR A 387 -79.61 -19.69 -50.73
C TYR A 387 -78.60 -20.64 -51.39
N GLU A 388 -77.32 -20.40 -51.11
CA GLU A 388 -76.28 -21.42 -50.89
C GLU A 388 -75.73 -22.17 -52.13
N ASN A 389 -74.40 -22.38 -52.29
CA ASN A 389 -73.41 -22.53 -51.23
C ASN A 389 -71.94 -22.58 -51.74
N PHE A 390 -71.02 -22.33 -50.80
CA PHE A 390 -69.54 -22.51 -50.75
C PHE A 390 -68.63 -21.42 -51.40
N SER A 391 -67.89 -20.58 -50.62
CA SER A 391 -66.69 -20.87 -49.77
C SER A 391 -65.39 -20.87 -50.62
N ILE A 392 -64.24 -20.25 -50.33
CA ILE A 392 -63.62 -19.64 -49.14
C ILE A 392 -62.26 -18.99 -49.56
N LEU A 393 -61.82 -17.95 -48.82
CA LEU A 393 -60.44 -17.50 -48.51
C LEU A 393 -59.51 -16.69 -49.46
N SER A 394 -58.76 -15.80 -48.76
CA SER A 394 -57.50 -15.06 -49.06
C SER A 394 -57.70 -13.69 -49.75
N ARG A 395 -57.07 -12.56 -49.38
CA ARG A 395 -55.84 -12.15 -48.63
C ARG A 395 -56.05 -10.66 -48.24
N ILE A 396 -55.89 -10.19 -47.00
CA ILE A 396 -54.66 -9.69 -46.34
C ILE A 396 -53.73 -8.87 -47.25
N GLU A 397 -53.68 -7.54 -47.03
CA GLU A 397 -52.48 -6.76 -46.63
C GLU A 397 -52.89 -5.45 -45.91
N PRO A 398 -52.14 -4.99 -44.88
CA PRO A 398 -52.44 -3.75 -44.15
C PRO A 398 -51.42 -2.61 -44.44
N GLY A 399 -51.88 -1.36 -44.28
CA GLY A 399 -51.07 -0.15 -44.36
C GLY A 399 -51.33 0.83 -43.20
N THR A 400 -50.34 0.89 -42.30
CA THR A 400 -49.76 2.07 -41.61
C THR A 400 -50.51 2.89 -40.54
N SER A 401 -49.76 3.06 -39.43
CA SER A 401 -49.66 4.20 -38.48
C SER A 401 -50.76 4.29 -37.41
N SER A 402 -50.54 4.66 -36.14
CA SER A 402 -49.41 5.27 -35.42
C SER A 402 -49.72 5.33 -33.91
N ILE A 403 -48.68 5.28 -33.06
CA ILE A 403 -48.48 6.07 -31.80
C ILE A 403 -49.12 5.63 -30.46
N ALA A 404 -48.27 5.80 -29.42
CA ALA A 404 -48.45 5.89 -27.95
C ALA A 404 -48.47 4.55 -27.20
N ASP A 405 -47.44 4.09 -26.47
CA ASP A 405 -46.47 4.72 -25.54
C ASP A 405 -47.08 5.16 -24.19
N GLN A 406 -46.85 4.31 -23.18
CA GLN A 406 -47.02 4.43 -21.70
C GLN A 406 -46.82 2.99 -21.16
N GLY A 407 -45.91 2.60 -20.26
CA GLY A 407 -45.11 3.29 -19.27
C GLY A 407 -45.17 2.48 -17.97
N CYS A 408 -44.10 1.78 -17.59
CA CYS A 408 -43.80 1.44 -16.17
C CYS A 408 -42.36 0.90 -16.01
N ALA A 409 -41.59 1.62 -15.20
CA ALA A 409 -40.26 1.31 -14.68
C ALA A 409 -40.40 0.86 -13.18
N PRO A 410 -39.37 0.87 -12.31
CA PRO A 410 -37.99 0.34 -12.37
C PRO A 410 -37.63 -0.51 -11.11
N PHE A 411 -36.32 -0.81 -10.97
CA PHE A 411 -35.52 -1.18 -9.77
C PHE A 411 -35.20 -2.66 -9.51
N HIS A 412 -33.94 -3.03 -9.77
CA HIS A 412 -32.94 -3.24 -8.70
C HIS A 412 -31.52 -3.31 -9.26
N ALA A 413 -30.66 -2.42 -8.78
CA ALA A 413 -29.24 -2.65 -8.53
C ALA A 413 -29.01 -2.35 -7.05
#